data_AF-A0A258AVD1-F1
#
_entry.id   AF-A0A258AVD1-F1
#
_cell.length_a   1.000
_cell.length_b   1.000
_cell.length_c   1.000
_cell.angle_alpha   90.00
_cell.angle_beta   90.00
_cell.angle_gamma   90.00
#
_symmetry.space_group_name_H-M   'P 1'
#
loop_
_entity.id
_entity.type
_entity.pdbx_description
1 polymer ?
#
loop_
_entity_poly.entity_id
_entity_poly.type
_entity_poly.pdbx_seq_one_letter_code
_entity_poly.pdbx_strand_id
1 'polypeptide(L)'
;MKTLPFIIFGIAVLAQWAAPLYQIWTHEQVLAKGTLIKLKCGAPDPYDPLRGRYLAVRPNQSEAPVPAGMELQRGTPVYAVLDTGTDGFASISSLSLTPPASGDYLRVKAGYAYNGTTSIVWPFDRFYVNEKLAPEADKWFAENIRSAQGIIAEVRVLNGRAVLEDLSFDGKPFREILKERIK
;
A
#
# COMPACT_ATOMS: atom_id res chain seq x y z
N MET A 1 -5.60 48.43 -14.56
CA MET A 1 -6.04 47.10 -15.06
C MET A 1 -4.91 46.07 -15.22
N LYS A 2 -3.62 46.43 -15.09
CA LYS A 2 -2.50 45.48 -15.27
C LYS A 2 -2.24 44.52 -14.11
N THR A 3 -2.83 44.77 -12.92
CA THR A 3 -2.65 43.93 -11.71
C THR A 3 -3.58 42.72 -11.66
N LEU A 4 -4.77 42.82 -12.24
CA LEU A 4 -5.76 41.73 -12.30
C LEU A 4 -5.20 40.44 -12.94
N PRO A 5 -4.50 40.46 -14.09
CA PRO A 5 -3.94 39.23 -14.66
C PRO A 5 -2.88 38.59 -13.75
N PHE A 6 -2.08 39.37 -13.01
CA PHE A 6 -1.11 38.82 -12.05
C PHE A 6 -1.79 38.17 -10.84
N ILE A 7 -2.91 38.73 -10.36
CA ILE A 7 -3.70 38.12 -9.27
C ILE A 7 -4.28 36.78 -9.73
N ILE A 8 -4.87 36.72 -10.93
CA ILE A 8 -5.43 35.49 -11.50
C ILE A 8 -4.32 34.45 -11.68
N PHE A 9 -3.16 34.86 -12.20
CA PHE A 9 -2.00 33.98 -12.34
C PHE A 9 -1.53 33.43 -10.98
N GLY A 10 -1.43 34.26 -9.95
CA GLY A 10 -1.07 33.82 -8.61
C GLY A 10 -2.04 32.79 -8.02
N ILE A 11 -3.35 33.01 -8.18
CA ILE A 11 -4.38 32.04 -7.76
C ILE A 11 -4.23 30.72 -8.52
N ALA A 12 -3.99 30.77 -9.83
CA ALA A 12 -3.80 29.58 -10.65
C ALA A 12 -2.57 28.76 -10.21
N VAL A 13 -1.45 29.42 -9.92
CA VAL A 13 -0.24 28.76 -9.39
C VAL A 13 -0.54 28.09 -8.04
N LEU A 14 -1.19 28.79 -7.11
CA LEU A 14 -1.56 28.22 -5.81
C LEU A 14 -2.49 27.01 -5.96
N ALA A 15 -3.48 27.10 -6.85
CA ALA A 15 -4.39 26.00 -7.13
C ALA A 15 -3.66 24.77 -7.73
N GLN A 16 -2.68 25.00 -8.63
CA GLN A 16 -1.87 23.94 -9.21
C GLN A 16 -1.02 23.20 -8.16
N TRP A 17 -0.44 23.92 -7.20
CA TRP A 17 0.36 23.32 -6.12
C TRP A 17 -0.47 22.68 -5.01
N ALA A 18 -1.71 23.15 -4.79
CA ALA A 18 -2.56 22.64 -3.71
C ALA A 18 -2.82 21.13 -3.82
N ALA A 19 -3.06 20.63 -5.04
CA ALA A 19 -3.35 19.21 -5.26
C ALA A 19 -2.18 18.26 -4.88
N PRO A 20 -0.96 18.41 -5.42
CA PRO A 20 0.16 17.55 -5.04
C PRO A 20 0.59 17.73 -3.58
N LEU A 21 0.55 18.97 -3.05
CA LEU A 21 0.86 19.21 -1.63
C LEU A 21 -0.15 18.53 -0.71
N TYR A 22 -1.44 18.57 -1.04
CA TYR A 22 -2.46 17.86 -0.29
C TYR A 22 -2.23 16.34 -0.34
N GLN A 23 -1.88 15.79 -1.50
CA GLN A 23 -1.57 14.36 -1.63
C GLN A 23 -0.38 13.96 -0.75
N ILE A 24 0.74 14.70 -0.81
CA ILE A 24 1.92 14.47 0.02
C ILE A 24 1.55 14.57 1.50
N TRP A 25 0.87 15.64 1.91
CA TRP A 25 0.48 15.86 3.29
C TRP A 25 -0.40 14.73 3.84
N THR A 26 -1.34 14.23 3.04
CA THR A 26 -2.16 13.09 3.46
C THR A 26 -1.38 11.78 3.52
N HIS A 27 -0.40 11.59 2.63
CA HIS A 27 0.48 10.42 2.65
C HIS A 27 1.35 10.40 3.91
N GLU A 28 2.00 11.52 4.21
CA GLU A 28 2.82 11.70 5.41
C GLU A 28 2.00 11.56 6.70
N GLN A 29 0.76 12.03 6.72
CA GLN A 29 -0.12 11.82 7.87
C GLN A 29 -0.43 10.34 8.12
N VAL A 30 -0.64 9.56 7.05
CA VAL A 30 -0.85 8.11 7.19
C VAL A 30 0.41 7.46 7.75
N LEU A 31 1.59 7.81 7.24
CA LEU A 31 2.87 7.29 7.75
C LEU A 31 3.11 7.66 9.23
N ALA A 32 2.86 8.91 9.60
CA ALA A 32 3.19 9.42 10.94
C ALA A 32 2.16 9.05 12.02
N LYS A 33 0.87 8.99 11.67
CA LYS A 33 -0.23 8.81 12.64
C LYS A 33 -1.03 7.52 12.43
N GLY A 34 -0.76 6.78 11.37
CA GLY A 34 -1.47 5.54 11.06
C GLY A 34 -1.07 4.38 11.95
N THR A 35 -2.01 3.47 12.15
CA THR A 35 -1.77 2.20 12.83
C THR A 35 -0.88 1.34 11.94
N LEU A 36 0.20 0.78 12.51
CA LEU A 36 1.07 -0.16 11.80
C LEU A 36 0.41 -1.53 11.77
N ILE A 37 0.17 -2.05 10.57
CA ILE A 37 -0.27 -3.42 10.34
C ILE A 37 0.81 -4.20 9.59
N LYS A 38 0.86 -5.51 9.83
CA LYS A 38 1.78 -6.43 9.16
C LYS A 38 0.99 -7.37 8.28
N LEU A 39 1.37 -7.48 7.01
CA LEU A 39 0.72 -8.34 6.04
C LEU A 39 1.73 -9.34 5.47
N LYS A 40 1.37 -10.63 5.45
CA LYS A 40 2.18 -11.63 4.73
C LYS A 40 2.04 -11.36 3.24
N CYS A 41 3.15 -11.18 2.53
CA CYS A 41 3.15 -10.90 1.10
C CYS A 41 4.25 -11.64 0.36
N GLY A 42 4.06 -11.80 -0.94
CA GLY A 42 5.17 -12.00 -1.86
C GLY A 42 5.67 -10.66 -2.37
N ALA A 43 6.97 -10.56 -2.61
CA ALA A 43 7.57 -9.41 -3.29
C ALA A 43 8.43 -9.88 -4.48
N PRO A 44 7.85 -10.49 -5.54
CA PRO A 44 8.60 -10.75 -6.77
C PRO A 44 9.18 -9.44 -7.31
N ASP A 45 10.36 -9.52 -7.91
CA ASP A 45 11.05 -8.41 -8.57
C ASP A 45 10.75 -8.41 -10.08
N PRO A 46 9.84 -7.55 -10.57
CA PRO A 46 9.70 -7.30 -12.00
C PRO A 46 10.66 -6.20 -12.46
N TYR A 47 11.61 -6.55 -13.30
CA TYR A 47 12.45 -5.56 -13.98
C TYR A 47 11.61 -4.65 -14.91
N ASP A 48 11.63 -3.32 -14.69
CA ASP A 48 11.00 -2.30 -15.54
C ASP A 48 11.99 -1.16 -15.86
N PRO A 49 12.46 -1.00 -17.12
CA PRO A 49 13.51 -0.04 -17.48
C PRO A 49 13.07 1.42 -17.43
N LEU A 50 11.77 1.74 -17.36
CA LEU A 50 11.26 3.11 -17.38
C LEU A 50 10.76 3.61 -16.02
N ARG A 51 10.56 2.70 -15.05
CA ARG A 51 9.94 3.02 -13.75
C ARG A 51 10.90 2.93 -12.57
N GLY A 52 12.18 2.65 -12.85
CA GLY A 52 13.19 2.39 -11.83
C GLY A 52 12.97 1.04 -11.14
N ARG A 53 13.79 0.76 -10.13
CA ARG A 53 13.73 -0.52 -9.42
C ARG A 53 12.68 -0.53 -8.30
N TYR A 54 11.74 -1.46 -8.41
CA TYR A 54 10.69 -1.66 -7.43
C TYR A 54 10.37 -3.15 -7.29
N LEU A 55 9.87 -3.53 -6.12
CA LEU A 55 9.37 -4.86 -5.85
C LEU A 55 7.85 -4.86 -5.98
N ALA A 56 7.29 -5.85 -6.68
CA ALA A 56 5.84 -5.98 -6.77
C ALA A 56 5.30 -6.62 -5.50
N VAL A 57 4.62 -5.83 -4.67
CA VAL A 57 4.10 -6.26 -3.38
C VAL A 57 2.73 -6.88 -3.57
N ARG A 58 2.60 -8.16 -3.23
CA ARG A 58 1.36 -8.92 -3.37
C ARG A 58 1.01 -9.57 -2.04
N PRO A 59 0.12 -8.95 -1.24
CA PRO A 59 -0.40 -9.58 -0.04
C PRO A 59 -1.03 -10.95 -0.35
N ASN A 60 -0.82 -11.92 0.52
CA ASN A 60 -1.27 -13.30 0.31
C ASN A 60 -2.80 -13.39 0.30
N GLN A 61 -3.47 -12.58 1.12
CA GLN A 61 -4.91 -12.47 1.10
C GLN A 61 -5.34 -11.66 -0.12
N SER A 62 -5.90 -12.35 -1.11
CA SER A 62 -6.43 -11.76 -2.34
C SER A 62 -7.95 -11.86 -2.44
N GLU A 63 -8.59 -12.51 -1.46
CA GLU A 63 -10.03 -12.68 -1.36
C GLU A 63 -10.54 -12.28 0.03
N ALA A 64 -11.76 -11.77 0.07
CA ALA A 64 -12.46 -11.44 1.30
C ALA A 64 -13.91 -11.95 1.25
N PRO A 65 -14.49 -12.34 2.41
CA PRO A 65 -15.88 -12.76 2.48
C PRO A 65 -16.81 -11.59 2.20
N VAL A 66 -17.85 -11.86 1.41
CA VAL A 66 -18.90 -10.88 1.06
C VAL A 66 -20.09 -11.11 2.00
N PRO A 67 -20.56 -10.06 2.71
CA PRO A 67 -21.77 -10.17 3.52
C PRO A 67 -22.99 -10.59 2.68
N ALA A 68 -23.89 -11.38 3.27
CA ALA A 68 -25.10 -11.84 2.59
C ALA A 68 -25.94 -10.64 2.09
N GLY A 69 -26.32 -10.67 0.80
CA GLY A 69 -27.12 -9.62 0.16
C GLY A 69 -26.33 -8.43 -0.41
N MET A 70 -24.99 -8.43 -0.30
CA MET A 70 -24.16 -7.40 -0.93
C MET A 70 -23.77 -7.82 -2.35
N GLU A 71 -24.37 -7.19 -3.36
CA GLU A 71 -23.93 -7.32 -4.75
C GLU A 71 -22.77 -6.37 -5.04
N LEU A 72 -21.59 -6.94 -5.32
CA LEU A 72 -20.40 -6.18 -5.67
C LEU A 72 -20.13 -6.28 -7.16
N GLN A 73 -20.10 -5.12 -7.82
CA GLN A 73 -19.59 -5.01 -9.17
C GLN A 73 -18.07 -4.87 -9.16
N ARG A 74 -17.44 -5.34 -10.24
CA ARG A 74 -16.00 -5.25 -10.42
C ARG A 74 -15.55 -3.79 -10.46
N GLY A 75 -14.55 -3.44 -9.66
CA GLY A 75 -13.99 -2.11 -9.54
C GLY A 75 -14.67 -1.22 -8.49
N THR A 76 -15.76 -1.69 -7.88
CA THR A 76 -16.48 -0.92 -6.85
C THR A 76 -15.58 -0.70 -5.63
N PRO A 77 -15.40 0.55 -5.18
CA PRO A 77 -14.66 0.83 -3.96
C PRO A 77 -15.47 0.37 -2.75
N VAL A 78 -14.86 -0.45 -1.90
CA VAL A 78 -15.44 -0.97 -0.66
C VAL A 78 -14.48 -0.74 0.50
N TYR A 79 -15.00 -0.73 1.73
CA TYR A 79 -14.22 -0.61 2.95
C TYR A 79 -14.03 -2.00 3.55
N ALA A 80 -12.79 -2.46 3.59
CA ALA A 80 -12.38 -3.68 4.24
C ALA A 80 -12.04 -3.39 5.70
N VAL A 81 -12.69 -4.09 6.62
CA VAL A 81 -12.35 -4.05 8.05
C VAL A 81 -11.15 -4.94 8.27
N LEU A 82 -10.15 -4.42 8.98
CA LEU A 82 -8.94 -5.15 9.32
C LEU A 82 -9.06 -5.68 10.75
N ASP A 83 -8.66 -6.92 10.93
CA ASP A 83 -8.50 -7.54 12.23
C ASP A 83 -7.06 -8.05 12.38
N THR A 84 -6.46 -7.78 13.53
CA THR A 84 -5.08 -8.21 13.81
C THR A 84 -5.12 -9.52 14.57
N GLY A 85 -4.68 -10.58 13.90
CA GLY A 85 -4.63 -11.92 14.48
C GLY A 85 -3.66 -11.99 15.67
N THR A 86 -3.78 -13.07 16.45
CA THR A 86 -2.87 -13.37 17.57
C THR A 86 -1.43 -13.61 17.13
N ASP A 87 -1.19 -13.85 15.84
CA ASP A 87 0.12 -13.97 15.22
C ASP A 87 0.75 -12.61 14.87
N GLY A 88 0.04 -11.49 15.14
CA GLY A 88 0.49 -10.13 14.87
C GLY A 88 0.34 -9.71 13.41
N PHE A 89 -0.35 -10.51 12.58
CA PHE A 89 -0.64 -10.18 11.19
C PHE A 89 -2.07 -9.70 11.04
N ALA A 90 -2.25 -8.66 10.24
CA ALA A 90 -3.58 -8.18 9.88
C ALA A 90 -4.19 -9.03 8.77
N SER A 91 -5.49 -9.25 8.86
CA SER A 91 -6.30 -9.88 7.82
C SER A 91 -7.60 -9.12 7.64
N ILE A 92 -8.20 -9.24 6.46
CA ILE A 92 -9.50 -8.64 6.17
C ILE A 92 -10.57 -9.57 6.70
N SER A 93 -11.35 -9.08 7.67
CA SER A 93 -12.42 -9.84 8.32
C SER A 93 -13.76 -9.71 7.61
N SER A 94 -14.08 -8.51 7.11
CA SER A 94 -15.36 -8.22 6.46
C SER A 94 -15.27 -7.04 5.51
N LEU A 95 -16.26 -6.92 4.63
CA LEU A 95 -16.42 -5.81 3.68
C LEU A 95 -17.67 -4.99 4.00
N SER A 96 -17.59 -3.69 3.79
CA SER A 96 -18.69 -2.73 3.96
C SER A 96 -18.71 -1.74 2.81
N LEU A 97 -19.91 -1.28 2.41
CA LEU A 97 -20.07 -0.19 1.42
C LEU A 97 -19.84 1.18 2.04
N THR A 98 -20.08 1.31 3.34
CA THR A 98 -19.89 2.55 4.10
C THR A 98 -18.69 2.43 5.03
N PRO A 99 -17.97 3.53 5.29
CA PRO A 99 -16.85 3.51 6.22
C PRO A 99 -17.37 3.13 7.62
N PRO A 100 -16.71 2.19 8.32
CA PRO A 100 -17.05 1.86 9.69
C PRO A 100 -16.79 3.03 10.63
N ALA A 101 -17.57 3.13 11.71
CA ALA A 101 -17.46 4.22 12.68
C ALA A 101 -16.20 4.15 13.55
N SER A 102 -15.64 2.95 13.73
CA SER A 102 -14.46 2.70 14.57
C SER A 102 -13.69 1.48 14.08
N GLY A 103 -12.41 1.42 14.45
CA GLY A 103 -11.48 0.34 14.07
C GLY A 103 -10.64 0.68 12.85
N ASP A 104 -9.63 -0.14 12.59
CA ASP A 104 -8.79 0.00 11.41
C ASP A 104 -9.51 -0.56 10.19
N TYR A 105 -9.64 0.27 9.17
CA TYR A 105 -10.27 -0.11 7.92
C TYR A 105 -9.52 0.47 6.73
N LEU A 106 -9.70 -0.18 5.58
CA LEU A 106 -9.00 0.14 4.35
C LEU A 106 -9.98 0.23 3.19
N ARG A 107 -9.86 1.27 2.37
CA ARG A 107 -10.55 1.35 1.09
C ARG A 107 -9.83 0.48 0.06
N VAL A 108 -10.51 -0.56 -0.40
CA VAL A 108 -10.05 -1.49 -1.44
C VAL A 108 -11.01 -1.47 -2.63
N LYS A 109 -10.60 -2.03 -3.76
CA LYS A 109 -11.53 -2.26 -4.88
C LYS A 109 -11.95 -3.72 -4.89
N ALA A 110 -13.27 -3.95 -4.94
CA ALA A 110 -13.83 -5.28 -5.14
C ALA A 110 -13.58 -5.74 -6.59
N GLY A 111 -13.24 -7.00 -6.74
CA GLY A 111 -12.99 -7.66 -8.02
C GLY A 111 -14.19 -8.50 -8.45
N TYR A 112 -13.92 -9.75 -8.81
CA TYR A 112 -14.95 -10.71 -9.19
C TYR A 112 -15.50 -11.38 -7.92
N ALA A 113 -16.81 -11.33 -7.74
CA ALA A 113 -17.51 -12.00 -6.66
C ALA A 113 -17.96 -13.41 -7.11
N TYR A 114 -17.62 -14.43 -6.34
CA TYR A 114 -17.99 -15.82 -6.59
C TYR A 114 -18.19 -16.58 -5.28
N ASN A 115 -19.26 -17.36 -5.18
CA ASN A 115 -19.51 -18.27 -4.05
C ASN A 115 -19.38 -17.60 -2.65
N GLY A 116 -19.82 -16.34 -2.51
CA GLY A 116 -19.77 -15.62 -1.23
C GLY A 116 -18.41 -15.00 -0.88
N THR A 117 -17.41 -15.11 -1.74
CA THR A 117 -16.15 -14.35 -1.64
C THR A 117 -16.01 -13.39 -2.81
N THR A 118 -15.20 -12.34 -2.65
CA THR A 118 -14.79 -11.46 -3.74
C THR A 118 -13.28 -11.35 -3.76
N SER A 119 -12.70 -11.31 -4.95
CA SER A 119 -11.31 -10.86 -5.06
C SER A 119 -11.22 -9.39 -4.67
N ILE A 120 -10.08 -9.01 -4.10
CA ILE A 120 -9.80 -7.66 -3.65
C ILE A 120 -8.51 -7.15 -4.29
N VAL A 121 -8.51 -5.87 -4.63
CA VAL A 121 -7.32 -5.17 -5.10
C VAL A 121 -6.85 -4.24 -3.99
N TRP A 122 -5.68 -4.56 -3.45
CA TRP A 122 -4.99 -3.72 -2.47
C TRP A 122 -4.62 -2.37 -3.10
N PRO A 123 -4.68 -1.27 -2.34
CA PRO A 123 -4.41 0.08 -2.85
C PRO A 123 -2.91 0.39 -2.99
N PHE A 124 -2.04 -0.60 -2.75
CA PHE A 124 -0.61 -0.57 -2.98
C PHE A 124 -0.21 -1.86 -3.70
N ASP A 125 0.74 -1.75 -4.63
CA ASP A 125 1.22 -2.86 -5.45
C ASP A 125 2.76 -2.88 -5.56
N ARG A 126 3.44 -1.87 -5.01
CA ARG A 126 4.88 -1.64 -5.26
C ARG A 126 5.60 -1.09 -4.05
N PHE A 127 6.84 -1.53 -3.90
CA PHE A 127 7.83 -0.95 -2.99
C PHE A 127 9.02 -0.44 -3.80
N TYR A 128 9.22 0.88 -3.83
CA TYR A 128 10.35 1.48 -4.53
C TYR A 128 11.64 1.37 -3.73
N VAL A 129 12.70 0.93 -4.39
CA VAL A 129 14.04 0.82 -3.80
C VAL A 129 14.90 1.98 -4.30
N ASN A 130 15.74 2.52 -3.42
CA ASN A 130 16.69 3.56 -3.82
C ASN A 130 17.68 2.99 -4.85
N GLU A 131 17.91 3.70 -5.96
CA GLU A 131 18.79 3.24 -7.05
C GLU A 131 20.21 2.87 -6.58
N LYS A 132 20.73 3.55 -5.55
CA LYS A 132 22.04 3.21 -4.97
C LYS A 132 22.07 1.86 -4.27
N LEU A 133 20.94 1.45 -3.69
CA LEU A 133 20.77 0.16 -2.99
C LEU A 133 20.31 -0.95 -3.93
N ALA A 134 19.83 -0.58 -5.11
CA ALA A 134 19.10 -1.45 -5.98
C ALA A 134 19.94 -2.63 -6.52
N PRO A 135 21.23 -2.49 -6.87
CA PRO A 135 22.09 -3.62 -7.22
C PRO A 135 22.18 -4.68 -6.12
N GLU A 136 22.19 -4.27 -4.85
CA GLU A 136 22.21 -5.19 -3.71
C GLU A 136 20.84 -5.82 -3.44
N ALA A 137 19.75 -5.11 -3.74
CA ALA A 137 18.41 -5.67 -3.68
C ALA A 137 18.29 -6.87 -4.62
N ASP A 138 18.71 -6.74 -5.88
CA ASP A 138 18.67 -7.82 -6.86
C ASP A 138 19.51 -9.02 -6.43
N LYS A 139 20.73 -8.80 -5.94
CA LYS A 139 21.59 -9.89 -5.44
C LYS A 139 20.90 -10.60 -4.29
N TRP A 140 20.35 -9.84 -3.34
CA TRP A 140 19.60 -10.39 -2.22
C TRP A 140 18.42 -11.23 -2.71
N PHE A 141 17.62 -10.75 -3.67
CA PHE A 141 16.51 -11.52 -4.23
C PHE A 141 16.98 -12.76 -4.99
N ALA A 142 18.04 -12.68 -5.79
CA ALA A 142 18.60 -13.82 -6.50
C ALA A 142 19.05 -14.94 -5.53
N GLU A 143 19.68 -14.56 -4.42
CA GLU A 143 20.10 -15.48 -3.36
C GLU A 143 18.92 -16.04 -2.57
N ASN A 144 17.88 -15.22 -2.35
CA ASN A 144 16.76 -15.53 -1.47
C ASN A 144 15.47 -15.87 -2.23
N ILE A 145 15.51 -16.15 -3.54
CA ILE A 145 14.31 -16.43 -4.35
C ILE A 145 13.50 -17.60 -3.79
N ARG A 146 14.16 -18.58 -3.16
CA ARG A 146 13.51 -19.74 -2.50
C ARG A 146 13.00 -19.41 -1.09
N SER A 147 13.62 -18.45 -0.40
CA SER A 147 13.26 -17.96 0.93
C SER A 147 12.39 -16.69 0.90
N ALA A 148 12.09 -16.12 -0.28
CA ALA A 148 11.18 -14.98 -0.43
C ALA A 148 9.74 -15.30 0.03
N GLN A 149 9.46 -16.56 0.36
CA GLN A 149 8.36 -16.96 1.22
C GLN A 149 8.62 -16.48 2.65
N GLY A 150 7.95 -15.39 3.05
CA GLY A 150 8.09 -14.83 4.40
C GLY A 150 8.33 -13.33 4.45
N ILE A 151 8.30 -12.63 3.31
CA ILE A 151 8.32 -11.17 3.30
C ILE A 151 7.05 -10.65 3.95
N ILE A 152 7.24 -9.66 4.82
CA ILE A 152 6.18 -8.99 5.54
C ILE A 152 6.09 -7.57 5.00
N ALA A 153 4.91 -7.17 4.53
CA ALA A 153 4.62 -5.78 4.22
C ALA A 153 4.22 -5.06 5.50
N GLU A 154 4.94 -4.00 5.82
CA GLU A 154 4.66 -3.09 6.93
C GLU A 154 3.87 -1.91 6.38
N VAL A 155 2.58 -1.84 6.73
CA VAL A 155 1.64 -0.91 6.13
C VAL A 155 1.04 -0.03 7.22
N ARG A 156 0.97 1.27 6.96
CA ARG A 156 0.29 2.23 7.83
C ARG A 156 -1.12 2.47 7.34
N VAL A 157 -2.10 2.35 8.23
CA VAL A 157 -3.51 2.56 7.90
C VAL A 157 -4.07 3.72 8.71
N LEU A 158 -4.75 4.65 8.02
CA LEU A 158 -5.43 5.79 8.65
C LEU A 158 -6.61 6.23 7.79
N ASN A 159 -7.81 6.30 8.39
CA ASN A 159 -9.03 6.80 7.75
C ASN A 159 -9.30 6.17 6.36
N GLY A 160 -9.16 4.85 6.24
CA GLY A 160 -9.41 4.14 4.98
C GLY A 160 -8.27 4.20 3.96
N ARG A 161 -7.15 4.86 4.26
CA ARG A 161 -5.96 4.88 3.40
C ARG A 161 -4.91 3.93 3.94
N ALA A 162 -4.23 3.20 3.06
CA ALA A 162 -3.03 2.44 3.39
C ALA A 162 -1.83 3.02 2.66
N VAL A 163 -0.70 3.08 3.35
CA VAL A 163 0.59 3.39 2.78
C VAL A 163 1.58 2.31 3.18
N LEU A 164 2.28 1.75 2.21
CA LEU A 164 3.37 0.81 2.46
C LEU A 164 4.59 1.59 2.99
N GLU A 165 4.97 1.33 4.24
CA GLU A 165 6.09 1.98 4.91
C GLU A 165 7.42 1.30 4.58
N ASP A 166 7.48 -0.02 4.79
CA ASP A 166 8.64 -0.86 4.47
C ASP A 166 8.23 -2.31 4.17
N LEU A 167 9.21 -3.09 3.74
CA LEU A 167 9.14 -4.56 3.76
C LEU A 167 10.07 -5.05 4.86
N SER A 168 9.73 -6.14 5.54
CA SER A 168 10.62 -6.81 6.48
C SER A 168 10.79 -8.29 6.15
N PHE A 169 11.98 -8.80 6.47
CA PHE A 169 12.37 -10.18 6.28
C PHE A 169 13.06 -10.65 7.57
N ASP A 170 12.61 -11.77 8.13
CA ASP A 170 13.09 -12.29 9.43
C ASP A 170 13.11 -11.23 10.55
N GLY A 171 12.12 -10.33 10.56
CA GLY A 171 11.98 -9.27 11.56
C GLY A 171 12.92 -8.07 11.38
N LYS A 172 13.73 -8.04 10.32
CA LYS A 172 14.56 -6.89 9.95
C LYS A 172 13.95 -6.10 8.79
N PRO A 173 13.92 -4.75 8.85
CA PRO A 173 13.51 -3.93 7.72
C PRO A 173 14.43 -4.14 6.51
N PHE A 174 13.84 -4.25 5.33
CA PHE A 174 14.54 -4.56 4.08
C PHE A 174 15.57 -3.49 3.75
N ARG A 175 15.23 -2.21 3.97
CA ARG A 175 16.17 -1.09 3.81
C ARG A 175 17.42 -1.21 4.67
N GLU A 176 17.31 -1.78 5.87
CA GLU A 176 18.46 -1.98 6.76
C GLU A 176 19.33 -3.13 6.27
N ILE A 177 18.71 -4.26 5.87
CA ILE A 177 19.41 -5.40 5.27
C ILE A 177 20.27 -4.96 4.07
N LEU A 178 19.73 -4.11 3.20
CA LEU A 178 20.47 -3.60 2.04
C LEU A 178 21.61 -2.65 2.43
N LYS A 179 21.42 -1.80 3.44
CA LYS A 179 22.47 -0.88 3.90
C LYS A 179 23.65 -1.62 4.54
N GLU A 180 23.40 -2.72 5.24
CA GLU A 180 24.44 -3.54 5.85
C GLU A 180 25.35 -4.20 4.80
N ARG A 181 24.82 -4.50 3.61
CA ARG A 181 25.56 -5.15 2.51
C ARG A 181 26.46 -4.22 1.70
N ILE A 182 26.24 -2.91 1.78
CA ILE A 182 27.02 -1.89 1.04
C ILE A 182 28.22 -1.38 1.85
N LYS A 183 28.23 -1.63 3.16
CA LYS A 183 29.38 -1.33 4.03
C LYS A 183 30.50 -2.31 3.80
#